data_AF-A0A659QXD9-F1
#
_entry.id   AF-A0A659QXD9-F1
#
_cell.length_a   1.000
_cell.length_b   1.000
_cell.length_c   1.000
_cell.angle_alpha   90.00
_cell.angle_beta   90.00
_cell.angle_gamma   90.00
#
_symmetry.space_group_name_H-M   'P 1'
#
loop_
_entity.id
_entity.type
_entity.pdbx_description
1 polymer ?
#
loop_
_entity_poly.entity_id
_entity_poly.type
_entity_poly.pdbx_seq_one_letter_code
_entity_poly.pdbx_strand_id
1 'polypeptide(L)' 'MSNVPAELKYSKEHEWLRKEAEGTATVGITEHAQELVGDR' A
#
# COMPACT_ATOMS: atom_id res chain seq x y z
N MET A 1 0.34 15.49 -3.04
CA MET A 1 1.55 14.89 -3.65
C MET A 1 1.60 13.47 -3.14
N SER A 2 1.28 12.49 -3.99
CA SER A 2 1.22 11.08 -3.60
C SER A 2 2.59 10.62 -3.12
N ASN A 3 2.69 10.30 -1.83
CA ASN A 3 3.94 9.82 -1.25
C ASN A 3 4.06 8.32 -1.59
N VAL A 4 5.02 7.95 -2.43
CA VAL A 4 5.27 6.56 -2.84
C VAL A 4 6.61 6.12 -2.23
N PRO A 5 6.62 5.53 -1.01
CA PRO A 5 7.85 5.07 -0.40
C PRO A 5 8.54 4.00 -1.27
N ALA A 6 9.84 4.18 -1.52
CA ALA A 6 10.66 3.29 -2.35
C ALA A 6 10.97 1.93 -1.69
N GLU A 7 10.72 1.81 -0.38
CA GLU A 7 10.87 0.58 0.41
C GLU A 7 9.69 -0.40 0.28
N LEU A 8 8.61 0.03 -0.37
CA LEU A 8 7.39 -0.76 -0.51
C LEU A 8 7.32 -1.46 -1.87
N LYS A 9 6.76 -2.67 -1.88
CA LYS A 9 6.38 -3.36 -3.12
C LYS A 9 4.93 -3.09 -3.41
N TYR A 10 4.60 -2.72 -4.65
CA TYR A 10 3.24 -2.37 -5.05
C TYR A 10 2.61 -3.46 -5.93
N SER A 11 1.34 -3.76 -5.72
CA SER A 11 0.54 -4.64 -6.58
C SER A 11 -0.19 -3.82 -7.66
N LYS A 12 -0.64 -4.49 -8.72
CA LYS A 12 -1.51 -3.86 -9.74
C LYS A 12 -2.90 -3.54 -9.22
N GLU A 13 -3.27 -4.08 -8.06
CA GLU A 13 -4.56 -3.90 -7.39
C GLU A 13 -4.53 -2.76 -6.37
N HIS A 14 -3.60 -1.83 -6.52
CA HIS A 14 -3.46 -0.66 -5.67
C HIS A 14 -3.17 -0.97 -4.20
N GLU A 15 -2.44 -2.05 -3.95
CA GLU A 15 -1.95 -2.42 -2.62
C GLU A 15 -0.44 -2.20 -2.52
N TRP A 16 0.04 -2.08 -1.30
CA TRP A 16 1.46 -2.04 -0.98
C TRP A 16 1.79 -3.10 0.07
N LEU A 17 3.03 -3.60 -0.01
CA LEU A 17 3.60 -4.56 0.91
C LEU A 17 4.89 -4.01 1.48
N ARG A 18 4.98 -3.96 2.81
CA ARG A 18 6.21 -3.70 3.57
C ARG A 18 6.69 -4.99 4.19
N LYS A 19 7.92 -5.38 3.90
CA LYS A 19 8.55 -6.51 4.60
C LYS A 19 8.93 -6.07 6.01
N GLU A 20 8.53 -6.85 7.00
CA GLU A 20 8.93 -6.66 8.39
C GLU A 20 10.02 -7.68 8.75
N ALA A 21 10.49 -7.62 10.00
CA ALA A 21 11.36 -8.64 10.54
C ALA A 21 10.61 -9.99 10.69
N GLU A 22 11.38 -11.06 10.85
CA GLU A 22 10.85 -12.39 11.24
C GLU A 22 9.93 -13.04 10.19
N GLY A 23 10.09 -12.67 8.92
CA GLY A 23 9.36 -13.28 7.80
C GLY A 23 7.91 -12.82 7.68
N THR A 24 7.50 -11.81 8.45
CA THR A 24 6.17 -11.20 8.36
C THR A 24 6.16 -10.03 7.39
N ALA A 25 4.98 -9.63 6.95
CA ALA A 25 4.80 -8.48 6.07
C ALA A 25 3.52 -7.73 6.42
N THR A 26 3.59 -6.41 6.36
CA THR A 26 2.44 -5.51 6.45
C THR A 26 1.90 -5.26 5.05
N VAL A 27 0.58 -5.41 4.86
CA VAL A 27 -0.11 -5.11 3.60
C VAL A 27 -1.13 -4.01 3.84
N GLY A 28 -1.22 -3.04 2.94
CA GLY A 28 -2.23 -1.99 2.97
C GLY A 28 -2.65 -1.54 1.58
N ILE A 29 -3.70 -0.73 1.49
CA ILE A 29 -4.12 -0.11 0.23
C ILE A 29 -3.37 1.22 0.01
N THR A 30 -3.14 1.57 -1.25
CA THR A 30 -2.50 2.85 -1.62
C THR A 30 -3.41 4.02 -1.33
N GLU A 31 -2.81 5.21 -1.20
CA GLU A 31 -3.55 6.47 -1.04
C GLU A 31 -4.57 6.70 -2.18
N HIS A 32 -4.26 6.24 -3.40
CA HIS A 32 -5.19 6.32 -4.52
C HIS A 32 -6.39 5.38 -4.35
N ALA A 33 -6.18 4.15 -3.85
CA ALA A 33 -7.27 3.23 -3.57
C ALA A 33 -8.17 3.72 -2.44
N GLN A 34 -7.63 4.32 -1.37
CA GLN A 34 -8.47 4.83 -0.28
C GLN A 34 -9.34 6.01 -0.71
N GLU A 35 -8.93 6.83 -1.69
CA GLU A 35 -9.79 7.87 -2.27
C GLU A 35 -10.95 7.29 -3.10
N LEU A 36 -10.74 6.11 -3.72
CA LEU A 36 -11.76 5.42 -4.53
C LEU A 36 -12.74 4.59 -3.69
N VAL A 37 -12.29 4.07 -2.55
CA VAL A 37 -13.14 3.44 -1.51
C VAL A 37 -13.76 4.50 -0.58
N GLY A 38 -13.55 5.78 -0.90
CA GLY A 38 -14.32 6.91 -0.39
C GLY A 38 -15.74 6.86 -0.91
N ASP A 39 -16.49 5.86 -0.44
CA ASP A 39 -17.92 5.84 -0.61
C ASP A 39 -18.60 6.65 0.51
N ARG A 40 -19.74 7.14 0.09
CA ARG A 40 -20.78 7.68 0.95
C ARG A 40 -21.36 6.60 1.87
#